data_AF-A0A9E3YCI8-F1
#
_entry.id   AF-A0A9E3YCI8-F1
#
_cell.length_a   1.000
_cell.length_b   1.000
_cell.length_c   1.000
_cell.angle_alpha   90.00
_cell.angle_beta   90.00
_cell.angle_gamma   90.00
#
_symmetry.space_group_name_H-M   'P 1'
#
loop_
_entity.id
_entity.type
_entity.pdbx_description
1 polymer ?
#
loop_
_entity_poly.entity_id
_entity_poly.type
_entity_poly.pdbx_seq_one_letter_code
_entity_poly.pdbx_strand_id
1 'polypeptide(L)'
;MANRQKDKRSSNTLGDYATGADTLIGATQAAREAGFDGSMRSLSNGRVACSTCSAEYSASQYEAIFEHRLEGASDVADMLILIAGRCPRCATKSNLVLGYGPNASPEDADVLERLDLSGATALETAD
;
A
#
# COMPACT_ATOMS: atom_id res chain seq x y z
N MET A 1 -39.45 35.37 -4.16
CA MET A 1 -37.97 35.33 -4.09
C MET A 1 -37.57 34.12 -3.25
N ALA A 2 -37.33 32.98 -3.90
CA ALA A 2 -36.72 31.79 -3.30
C ALA A 2 -36.48 30.75 -4.41
N ASN A 3 -35.25 30.28 -4.61
CA ASN A 3 -34.91 28.85 -4.52
C ASN A 3 -33.46 28.52 -4.92
N ARG A 4 -32.82 27.73 -4.04
CA ARG A 4 -31.97 26.55 -4.31
C ARG A 4 -30.75 26.70 -5.23
N GLN A 5 -29.59 26.88 -4.61
CA GLN A 5 -28.34 26.31 -5.11
C GLN A 5 -28.24 24.85 -4.68
N LYS A 6 -28.23 23.94 -5.66
CA LYS A 6 -27.77 22.56 -5.52
C LYS A 6 -27.07 22.15 -6.82
N ASP A 7 -25.96 21.43 -6.65
CA ASP A 7 -25.41 20.43 -7.58
C ASP A 7 -24.57 20.93 -8.78
N LYS A 8 -23.23 20.75 -8.75
CA LYS A 8 -22.56 19.52 -9.23
C LYS A 8 -21.05 19.68 -9.47
N ARG A 9 -20.33 18.69 -8.91
CA ARG A 9 -19.13 17.99 -9.42
C ARG A 9 -17.77 18.69 -9.34
N SER A 10 -17.02 18.26 -8.33
CA SER A 10 -15.57 18.10 -8.33
C SER A 10 -15.07 17.58 -9.68
N SER A 11 -14.20 18.35 -10.32
CA SER A 11 -13.22 17.85 -11.28
C SER A 11 -11.86 18.20 -10.72
N ASN A 12 -11.34 17.36 -9.82
CA ASN A 12 -9.95 17.46 -9.39
C ASN A 12 -9.12 16.66 -10.39
N THR A 13 -8.59 17.35 -11.40
CA THR A 13 -7.74 16.74 -12.43
C THR A 13 -6.38 16.45 -11.80
N LEU A 14 -6.17 15.22 -11.33
CA LEU A 14 -4.90 14.69 -10.80
C LEU A 14 -3.98 14.19 -11.93
N GLY A 15 -3.86 14.95 -13.02
CA GLY A 15 -3.27 14.48 -14.27
C GLY A 15 -1.86 14.98 -14.60
N ASP A 16 -1.03 15.43 -13.64
CA ASP A 16 0.22 16.12 -14.01
C ASP A 16 1.45 15.87 -13.09
N TYR A 17 1.46 14.78 -12.31
CA TYR A 17 2.64 14.42 -11.49
C TYR A 17 3.36 13.13 -11.92
N ALA A 18 2.89 12.46 -12.97
CA ALA A 18 3.46 11.21 -13.45
C ALA A 18 4.25 11.43 -14.75
N THR A 19 5.54 11.76 -14.61
CA THR A 19 6.49 11.51 -15.69
C THR A 19 7.81 11.02 -15.09
N GLY A 20 7.90 9.71 -14.86
CA GLY A 20 9.18 9.00 -14.78
C GLY A 20 9.59 8.36 -13.45
N ALA A 21 8.88 8.56 -12.35
CA ALA A 21 9.15 7.84 -11.10
C ALA A 21 7.86 7.66 -10.29
N ASP A 22 7.35 6.43 -10.19
CA ASP A 22 6.31 6.13 -9.21
C ASP A 22 6.91 6.33 -7.82
N THR A 23 6.44 7.36 -7.11
CA THR A 23 6.93 7.68 -5.76
C THR A 23 6.13 6.90 -4.72
N LEU A 24 6.75 6.57 -3.59
CA LEU A 24 6.05 5.95 -2.46
C LEU A 24 4.84 6.78 -2.00
N ILE A 25 4.96 8.11 -2.04
CA ILE A 25 3.86 9.02 -1.69
C ILE A 25 2.69 8.85 -2.67
N GLY A 26 2.97 8.85 -3.99
CA GLY A 26 1.97 8.66 -5.03
C GLY A 26 1.27 7.30 -4.91
N ALA A 27 2.03 6.21 -4.75
CA ALA A 27 1.47 4.87 -4.61
C ALA A 27 0.63 4.72 -3.32
N THR A 28 1.07 5.29 -2.20
CA THR A 28 0.29 5.28 -0.95
C THR A 28 -1.00 6.11 -1.09
N GLN A 29 -0.94 7.23 -1.81
CA GLN A 29 -2.13 8.03 -2.10
C GLN A 29 -3.11 7.27 -2.99
N ALA A 30 -2.66 6.63 -4.06
CA ALA A 30 -3.50 5.79 -4.91
C ALA A 30 -4.16 4.64 -4.13
N ALA A 31 -3.40 3.97 -3.25
CA ALA A 31 -3.96 2.94 -2.37
C ALA A 31 -5.05 3.49 -1.44
N ARG A 32 -4.84 4.68 -0.86
CA ARG A 32 -5.84 5.38 -0.02
C ARG A 32 -7.09 5.75 -0.80
N GLU A 33 -6.94 6.25 -2.03
CA GLU A 33 -8.06 6.58 -2.92
C GLU A 33 -8.87 5.32 -3.30
N ALA A 34 -8.21 4.16 -3.42
CA ALA A 34 -8.85 2.84 -3.56
C ALA A 34 -9.47 2.31 -2.24
N GLY A 35 -9.32 3.03 -1.13
CA GLY A 35 -9.89 2.71 0.18
C GLY A 35 -9.02 1.81 1.05
N PHE A 36 -7.71 1.78 0.84
CA PHE A 36 -6.72 1.06 1.65
C PHE A 36 -5.93 2.03 2.53
N ASP A 37 -6.64 2.68 3.45
CA ASP A 37 -6.18 3.75 4.32
C ASP A 37 -5.59 3.27 5.65
N GLY A 38 -5.86 2.03 6.05
CA GLY A 38 -5.18 1.39 7.17
C GLY A 38 -3.69 1.19 6.89
N SER A 39 -2.92 0.99 7.96
CA SER A 39 -1.48 0.71 7.84
C SER A 39 -1.13 -0.58 8.60
N MET A 40 -0.23 -1.36 8.00
CA MET A 40 0.43 -2.50 8.62
C MET A 40 1.91 -2.17 8.84
N ARG A 41 2.52 -2.74 9.88
CA ARG A 41 3.96 -2.66 10.13
C ARG A 41 4.58 -4.04 10.09
N SER A 42 5.76 -4.17 9.49
CA SER A 42 6.60 -5.35 9.59
C SER A 42 7.12 -5.53 11.02
N LEU A 43 7.25 -6.78 11.43
CA LEU A 43 7.85 -7.23 12.69
C LEU A 43 8.78 -8.41 12.38
N SER A 44 9.71 -8.68 13.29
CA SER A 44 10.62 -9.81 13.18
C SER A 44 9.91 -11.17 13.07
N ASN A 45 10.61 -12.15 12.49
CA ASN A 45 10.11 -13.52 12.26
C ASN A 45 8.90 -13.58 11.31
N GLY A 46 8.78 -12.58 10.42
CA GLY A 46 7.79 -12.51 9.35
C GLY A 46 6.37 -12.33 9.87
N ARG A 47 6.24 -11.48 10.88
CA ARG A 47 4.96 -11.07 11.47
C ARG A 47 4.63 -9.65 11.05
N VAL A 48 3.35 -9.33 11.10
CA VAL A 48 2.86 -7.98 10.83
C VAL A 48 1.94 -7.52 11.96
N ALA A 49 1.98 -6.22 12.25
CA ALA A 49 1.11 -5.56 13.22
C ALA A 49 0.12 -4.63 12.54
N CYS A 50 -1.16 -4.77 12.84
CA CYS A 50 -2.20 -3.88 12.35
C CYS A 50 -2.29 -2.63 13.23
N SER A 51 -2.14 -1.44 12.65
CA SER A 51 -2.28 -0.18 13.41
C SER A 51 -3.71 0.12 13.86
N THR A 52 -4.72 -0.54 13.27
CA THR A 52 -6.14 -0.29 13.59
C THR A 52 -6.63 -1.09 14.80
N CYS A 53 -6.29 -2.39 14.86
CA CYS A 53 -6.76 -3.28 15.93
C CYS A 53 -5.63 -3.76 16.86
N SER A 54 -4.40 -3.30 16.62
CA SER A 54 -3.18 -3.71 17.34
C SER A 54 -2.88 -5.21 17.31
N ALA A 55 -3.61 -6.00 16.52
CA ALA A 55 -3.36 -7.42 16.39
C ALA A 55 -2.09 -7.67 15.60
N GLU A 56 -1.32 -8.65 16.06
CA GLU A 56 -0.11 -9.12 15.41
C GLU A 56 -0.27 -10.57 14.96
N TYR A 57 0.14 -10.89 13.74
CA TYR A 57 -0.08 -12.21 13.15
C TYR A 57 0.99 -12.52 12.09
N SER A 58 1.03 -13.77 11.62
CA SER A 58 1.96 -14.18 10.56
C SER A 58 1.63 -13.46 9.25
N ALA A 59 2.64 -12.99 8.52
CA ALA A 59 2.45 -12.36 7.21
C ALA A 59 1.67 -13.25 6.23
N SER A 60 1.81 -14.58 6.33
CA SER A 60 1.06 -15.56 5.53
C SER A 60 -0.46 -15.53 5.73
N GLN A 61 -0.96 -14.84 6.76
CA GLN A 61 -2.39 -14.67 7.01
C GLN A 61 -2.92 -13.33 6.47
N TYR A 62 -2.04 -12.47 5.96
CA TYR A 62 -2.44 -11.20 5.36
C TYR A 62 -3.04 -11.46 3.98
N GLU A 63 -4.26 -10.99 3.75
CA GLU A 63 -4.94 -11.14 2.47
C GLU A 63 -4.48 -10.03 1.53
N ALA A 64 -3.41 -10.29 0.77
CA ALA A 64 -2.92 -9.37 -0.26
C ALA A 64 -3.90 -9.30 -1.44
N ILE A 65 -4.20 -8.09 -1.91
CA ILE A 65 -5.14 -7.83 -3.01
C ILE A 65 -4.41 -7.21 -4.19
N PHE A 66 -3.54 -6.22 -3.92
CA PHE A 66 -2.66 -5.70 -4.95
C PHE A 66 -1.29 -5.35 -4.41
N GLU A 67 -0.32 -5.35 -5.31
CA GLU A 67 1.06 -4.99 -5.04
C GLU A 67 1.58 -4.00 -6.08
N HIS A 68 2.52 -3.19 -5.65
CA HIS A 68 3.18 -2.23 -6.50
C HIS A 68 4.64 -2.09 -6.07
N ARG A 69 5.54 -2.38 -7.00
CA ARG A 69 6.99 -2.27 -6.78
C ARG A 69 7.44 -0.88 -7.19
N LEU A 70 8.24 -0.30 -6.33
CA LEU A 70 8.72 1.06 -6.38
C LEU A 70 10.24 1.02 -6.27
N GLU A 71 10.89 1.94 -6.96
CA GLU A 71 12.30 2.25 -6.75
C GLU A 71 12.38 3.56 -5.97
N GLY A 72 13.35 3.69 -5.08
CA GLY A 72 13.54 4.88 -4.29
C GLY A 72 13.78 6.08 -5.21
N ALA A 73 13.05 7.17 -4.98
CA ALA A 73 13.21 8.40 -5.75
C ALA A 73 14.64 8.99 -5.68
N SER A 74 15.42 8.58 -4.68
CA SER A 74 16.80 9.01 -4.44
C SER A 74 17.85 7.98 -4.83
N ASP A 75 17.58 6.69 -4.63
CA ASP A 75 18.48 5.57 -4.94
C ASP A 75 17.66 4.41 -5.52
N VAL A 76 18.05 3.95 -6.72
CA VAL A 76 17.42 2.79 -7.37
C VAL A 76 17.64 1.48 -6.59
N ALA A 77 18.65 1.43 -5.71
CA ALA A 77 18.87 0.33 -4.79
C ALA A 77 17.87 0.31 -3.63
N ASP A 78 17.16 1.42 -3.37
CA ASP A 78 16.11 1.51 -2.36
C ASP A 78 14.80 0.98 -2.93
N MET A 79 14.78 -0.33 -3.16
CA MET A 79 13.63 -1.04 -3.71
C MET A 79 12.56 -1.24 -2.63
N LEU A 80 11.34 -0.79 -2.92
CA LEU A 80 10.20 -0.84 -2.02
C LEU A 80 9.02 -1.55 -2.69
N ILE A 81 8.28 -2.35 -1.94
CA ILE A 81 7.01 -2.93 -2.40
C ILE A 81 5.89 -2.45 -1.49
N LEU A 82 4.86 -1.84 -2.08
CA LEU A 82 3.61 -1.55 -1.43
C LEU A 82 2.65 -2.71 -1.70
N ILE A 83 2.11 -3.30 -0.64
CA ILE A 83 1.07 -4.32 -0.71
C ILE A 83 -0.18 -3.81 -0.02
N ALA A 84 -1.28 -3.72 -0.75
CA ALA A 84 -2.57 -3.46 -0.16
C ALA A 84 -3.35 -4.76 0.03
N GLY A 85 -4.09 -4.81 1.13
CA GLY A 85 -4.75 -6.02 1.56
C GLY A 85 -5.70 -5.79 2.72
N ARG A 86 -6.08 -6.89 3.37
CA ARG A 86 -6.98 -6.85 4.53
C ARG A 86 -6.36 -7.51 5.75
N CYS A 87 -6.57 -6.86 6.89
CA CYS A 87 -6.26 -7.47 8.18
C CYS A 87 -7.24 -8.63 8.46
N PRO A 88 -6.77 -9.86 8.72
CA PRO A 88 -7.61 -11.04 8.99
C PRO A 88 -8.31 -10.99 10.36
N ARG A 89 -8.04 -9.94 11.16
CA ARG A 89 -8.61 -9.78 12.51
C ARG A 89 -9.74 -8.77 12.58
N CYS A 90 -9.63 -7.66 11.85
CA CYS A 90 -10.63 -6.59 11.88
C CYS A 90 -11.16 -6.21 10.49
N ALA A 91 -10.75 -6.93 9.44
CA ALA A 91 -11.12 -6.68 8.03
C ALA A 91 -10.77 -5.27 7.52
N THR A 92 -10.00 -4.49 8.27
CA THR A 92 -9.55 -3.17 7.81
C THR A 92 -8.73 -3.33 6.54
N LYS A 93 -9.09 -2.57 5.51
CA LYS A 93 -8.28 -2.42 4.31
C LYS A 93 -7.05 -1.60 4.66
N SER A 94 -5.88 -2.14 4.39
CA SER A 94 -4.61 -1.56 4.78
C SER A 94 -3.58 -1.64 3.67
N ASN A 95 -2.56 -0.81 3.76
CA ASN A 95 -1.32 -0.95 3.02
C ASN A 95 -0.18 -1.42 3.95
N LEU A 96 0.76 -2.16 3.38
CA LEU A 96 1.99 -2.63 3.98
C LEU A 96 3.12 -2.22 3.02
N VAL A 97 4.09 -1.46 3.51
CA VAL A 97 5.26 -1.05 2.71
C VAL A 97 6.46 -1.80 3.26
N LEU A 98 7.18 -2.49 2.39
CA LEU A 98 8.37 -3.28 2.74
C LEU A 98 9.54 -2.89 1.84
N GLY A 99 10.75 -2.83 2.40
CA GLY A 99 11.96 -2.89 1.60
C GLY A 99 12.16 -4.28 1.01
N TYR A 100 12.74 -4.37 -0.19
CA TYR A 100 13.22 -5.64 -0.74
C TYR A 100 14.61 -5.48 -1.37
N GLY A 101 15.37 -6.58 -1.44
CA GLY A 101 16.74 -6.57 -1.95
C GLY A 101 17.82 -6.23 -0.91
N PRO A 102 19.01 -5.79 -1.35
CA PRO A 102 20.21 -5.74 -0.49
C PRO A 102 20.12 -4.73 0.66
N ASN A 103 19.29 -3.70 0.52
CA ASN A 103 19.08 -2.66 1.53
C ASN A 103 17.84 -2.92 2.41
N ALA A 104 17.13 -4.04 2.20
CA ALA A 104 15.94 -4.36 2.98
C ALA A 104 16.30 -4.59 4.46
N SER A 105 15.43 -4.12 5.36
CA SER A 105 15.55 -4.49 6.77
C SER A 105 15.31 -6.00 6.95
N PRO A 106 15.93 -6.64 7.96
CA PRO A 106 15.65 -8.05 8.26
C PRO A 106 14.16 -8.32 8.51
N GLU A 107 13.46 -7.39 9.16
CA GLU A 107 12.03 -7.49 9.42
C GLU A 107 11.21 -7.48 8.12
N ASP A 108 11.54 -6.61 7.17
CA ASP A 108 10.84 -6.56 5.89
C ASP A 108 11.11 -7.81 5.05
N ALA A 109 12.36 -8.27 5.02
CA ALA A 109 12.75 -9.49 4.33
C ALA A 109 12.00 -10.71 4.87
N ASP A 110 11.99 -10.89 6.19
CA ASP A 110 11.26 -11.98 6.85
C ASP A 110 9.76 -11.97 6.54
N VAL A 111 9.15 -10.76 6.49
CA VAL A 111 7.73 -10.60 6.17
C VAL A 111 7.48 -10.94 4.71
N LEU A 112 8.29 -10.42 3.81
CA LEU A 112 8.14 -10.63 2.36
C LEU A 112 8.30 -12.11 1.99
N GLU A 113 9.23 -12.83 2.62
CA GLU A 113 9.41 -14.28 2.41
C GLU A 113 8.17 -15.12 2.79
N ARG A 114 7.35 -14.62 3.73
CA ARG A 114 6.16 -15.33 4.24
C ARG A 114 4.86 -14.87 3.62
N LEU A 115 4.87 -13.74 2.92
CA LEU A 115 3.69 -13.14 2.34
C LEU A 115 3.22 -13.98 1.15
N ASP A 116 1.93 -14.30 1.11
CA ASP A 116 1.34 -14.91 -0.08
C ASP A 116 0.86 -13.82 -1.04
N LEU A 117 1.64 -13.61 -2.10
CA LEU A 117 1.34 -12.67 -3.18
C LEU A 117 0.71 -13.34 -4.41
N SER A 118 0.51 -14.65 -4.40
CA SER A 118 0.03 -15.38 -5.58
C SER A 118 -1.37 -14.96 -6.05
N GLY A 119 -2.18 -14.39 -5.15
CA GLY A 119 -3.51 -13.86 -5.44
C GLY A 119 -3.58 -12.34 -5.61
N ALA A 120 -2.47 -11.62 -5.42
CA ALA A 120 -2.43 -10.17 -5.56
C ALA A 120 -2.21 -9.77 -7.02
N THR A 121 -2.91 -8.74 -7.48
CA THR A 121 -2.72 -8.17 -8.82
C THR A 121 -1.75 -6.99 -8.77
N ALA A 122 -1.07 -6.67 -9.87
CA ALA A 122 -0.38 -5.39 -9.94
C ALA A 122 -1.39 -4.25 -9.79
N LEU A 123 -1.05 -3.21 -9.01
CA LEU A 123 -1.84 -1.98 -9.01
C LEU A 123 -1.66 -1.32 -10.37
N GLU A 124 -2.63 -1.48 -11.28
CA GLU A 124 -2.66 -0.77 -12.55
C GLU A 124 -2.85 0.73 -12.26
N THR A 125 -1.80 1.52 -12.44
CA THR A 125 -1.91 2.97 -12.48
C THR A 125 -2.63 3.34 -13.77
N ALA A 126 -3.72 4.10 -13.66
CA ALA A 126 -4.47 4.53 -14.83
C ALA A 126 -3.58 5.46 -15.69
N ASP A 127 -3.36 5.05 -16.94
CA ASP A 127 -2.66 5.79 -18.01
C ASP A 127 -3.22 7.20 -18.24
#